data_AF-A0A9P0QAV7-F1
#
_entry.id   AF-A0A9P0QAV7-F1
#
_cell.length_a   1.000
_cell.length_b   1.000
_cell.length_c   1.000
_cell.angle_alpha   90.00
_cell.angle_beta   90.00
_cell.angle_gamma   90.00
#
_symmetry.space_group_name_H-M   'P 1'
#
loop_
_entity.id
_entity.type
_entity.pdbx_description
1 polymer ?
#
loop_
_entity_poly.entity_id
_entity_poly.type
_entity_poly.pdbx_seq_one_letter_code
_entity_poly.pdbx_strand_id
1 'polypeptide(L)'
;MLPVTLVLGNCSTVNYCCNRMVQPVVLKALTEILDRKDEEDPQNEVAIKTLLTLARRSPKTVDILYSVDFVPLLLEYFRRGTTILPEETFLRILEMIYRFALHPLYQNDVISDKMFEDILKLINTESDPIATMVAEMLSYFVNNKQFILIFTKFGGASIMIHRLLMTNSSNLRNMILLFIHTSLAEETMLLEFLRYELVPAVKKLADLIKEKSPLTEKILRLAYNVYLPLKFYKLGTLEISDKLNNNFYVLTEGWRWQDPFPFIEIFLEARCNPIVITYVVNYMFVVKKESRRESARSTSSLGSTNSRRSSVRSKSSRSSGSFGMLSVPPMTINFGSLTPDPYLARVKMLAEYVDTLLSGPADEKGTPITHKLHTFQQHVQAIRYKLGTTLIPIGFLRMGFHFEKALLFKAIGDKVCVPSALVKGRHKLYWNEVAVLAGENNQTELKMYVVDLMRDIGTLLPVGSRKANKYCDIM
;
A
#
# COMPACT_ATOMS: atom_id res chain seq x y z
N MET A 1 -13.30 44.51 37.00
CA MET A 1 -12.32 43.67 36.28
C MET A 1 -12.71 43.41 34.83
N LEU A 2 -13.99 43.15 34.51
CA LEU A 2 -14.52 43.05 33.13
C LEU A 2 -14.01 44.08 32.09
N PRO A 3 -13.88 45.39 32.41
CA PRO A 3 -13.36 46.36 31.43
C PRO A 3 -11.88 46.16 31.11
N VAL A 4 -11.07 45.60 32.03
CA VAL A 4 -9.62 45.46 31.84
C VAL A 4 -9.30 44.32 30.88
N THR A 5 -9.94 43.15 31.04
CA THR A 5 -9.77 42.02 30.11
C THR A 5 -10.26 42.37 28.71
N LEU A 6 -11.35 43.12 28.59
CA LEU A 6 -11.90 43.57 27.30
C LEU A 6 -10.98 44.59 26.62
N VAL A 7 -10.40 45.53 27.39
CA VAL A 7 -9.38 46.46 26.88
C VAL A 7 -8.12 45.71 26.44
N LEU A 8 -7.64 44.73 27.22
CA LEU A 8 -6.50 43.90 26.84
C LEU A 8 -6.78 43.08 25.58
N GLY A 9 -7.99 42.52 25.46
CA GLY A 9 -8.46 41.84 24.25
C GLY A 9 -8.42 42.75 23.02
N ASN A 10 -8.97 43.96 23.13
CA ASN A 10 -8.95 44.94 22.04
C ASN A 10 -7.51 45.40 21.72
N CYS A 11 -6.67 45.63 22.72
CA CYS A 11 -5.26 45.98 22.51
C CYS A 11 -4.46 44.85 21.85
N SER A 12 -4.78 43.58 22.14
CA SER A 12 -4.16 42.42 21.47
C SER A 12 -4.47 42.33 19.97
N THR A 13 -5.44 43.10 19.47
CA THR A 13 -5.72 43.19 18.02
C THR A 13 -4.81 44.21 17.30
N VAL A 14 -3.98 44.99 18.00
CA VAL A 14 -3.05 45.97 17.40
C VAL A 14 -1.60 45.49 17.51
N ASN A 15 -0.87 45.38 16.38
CA ASN A 15 0.45 44.76 16.31
C ASN A 15 1.49 45.40 17.26
N TYR A 16 1.49 46.74 17.35
CA TYR A 16 2.38 47.48 18.25
C TYR A 16 2.13 47.17 19.74
N CYS A 17 0.86 47.02 20.13
CA CYS A 17 0.48 46.71 21.49
C CYS A 17 0.82 45.25 21.84
N CYS A 18 0.65 44.30 20.91
CA CYS A 18 1.01 42.90 21.12
C CYS A 18 2.47 42.72 21.57
N ASN A 19 3.41 43.35 20.86
CA ASN A 19 4.84 43.21 21.18
C ASN A 19 5.21 43.78 22.55
N ARG A 20 4.45 44.75 23.06
CA ARG A 20 4.62 45.29 24.41
C ARG A 20 3.86 44.49 25.49
N MET A 21 2.80 43.79 25.10
CA MET A 21 1.97 42.97 25.98
C MET A 21 2.48 41.54 26.18
N VAL A 22 3.37 41.04 25.31
CA VAL A 22 4.06 39.74 25.48
C VAL A 22 5.11 39.85 26.59
N GLN A 23 4.64 40.05 27.82
CA GLN A 23 5.45 40.07 29.02
C GLN A 23 4.96 38.98 29.98
N PRO A 24 5.86 38.30 30.72
CA PRO A 24 5.49 37.26 31.67
C PRO A 24 4.43 37.69 32.69
N VAL A 25 4.49 38.95 33.14
CA VAL A 25 3.55 39.51 34.13
C VAL A 25 2.12 39.58 33.56
N VAL A 26 1.97 40.02 32.32
CA VAL A 26 0.66 40.17 31.67
C VAL A 26 0.06 38.79 31.36
N LEU A 27 0.88 37.86 30.87
CA LEU A 27 0.44 36.50 30.57
C LEU A 27 0.08 35.75 31.86
N LYS A 28 0.85 35.93 32.95
CA LYS A 28 0.54 35.36 34.26
C LYS A 28 -0.76 35.90 34.85
N ALA A 29 -1.02 37.20 34.74
CA ALA A 29 -2.29 37.77 35.17
C ALA A 29 -3.48 37.19 34.38
N LEU A 30 -3.31 36.93 33.08
CA LEU A 30 -4.35 36.29 32.26
C LEU A 30 -4.55 34.81 32.63
N THR A 31 -3.50 34.06 32.96
CA THR A 31 -3.64 32.68 33.43
C THR A 31 -4.27 32.60 34.83
N GLU A 32 -3.95 33.54 35.72
CA GLU A 32 -4.58 33.65 37.05
C GLU A 32 -6.08 33.99 36.97
N ILE A 33 -6.51 34.72 35.94
CA ILE A 33 -7.94 34.94 35.67
C ILE A 33 -8.62 33.63 35.27
N LEU A 34 -7.95 32.80 34.45
CA LEU A 34 -8.47 31.51 34.00
C LEU A 34 -8.48 30.42 35.08
N ASP A 35 -7.67 30.54 36.12
CA ASP A 35 -7.69 29.62 37.26
C ASP A 35 -8.92 29.84 38.18
N ARG A 36 -9.68 30.92 37.97
CA ARG A 36 -10.92 31.17 38.70
C ARG A 36 -11.99 30.18 38.25
N LYS A 37 -12.49 29.37 39.19
CA LYS A 37 -13.48 28.31 38.99
C LYS A 37 -14.92 28.82 38.87
N ASP A 38 -15.11 29.91 38.12
CA ASP A 38 -16.45 30.40 37.81
C ASP A 38 -16.95 29.67 36.55
N GLU A 39 -18.08 28.96 36.67
CA GLU A 39 -18.59 28.00 35.67
C GLU A 39 -18.96 28.67 34.32
N GLU A 40 -19.38 29.93 34.33
CA GLU A 40 -19.69 30.73 33.14
C GLU A 40 -19.23 32.20 33.35
N ASP A 41 -17.92 32.47 33.24
CA ASP A 41 -17.39 33.84 33.29
C ASP A 41 -17.03 34.35 31.88
N PRO A 42 -17.70 35.40 31.37
CA PRO A 42 -17.29 36.10 30.16
C PRO A 42 -15.82 36.55 30.16
N GLN A 43 -15.22 36.73 31.34
CA GLN A 43 -13.80 37.06 31.48
C GLN A 43 -12.90 35.91 31.06
N ASN A 44 -13.29 34.65 31.31
CA ASN A 44 -12.52 33.47 30.91
C ASN A 44 -12.48 33.34 29.38
N GLU A 45 -13.61 33.58 28.71
CA GLU A 45 -13.65 33.58 27.25
C GLU A 45 -12.77 34.69 26.65
N VAL A 46 -12.87 35.91 27.19
CA VAL A 46 -12.06 37.04 26.73
C VAL A 46 -10.58 36.80 27.00
N ALA A 47 -10.22 36.19 28.14
CA ALA A 47 -8.84 35.83 28.47
C ALA A 47 -8.29 34.78 27.50
N ILE A 48 -9.01 33.67 27.23
CA ILE A 48 -8.59 32.65 26.25
C ILE A 48 -8.44 33.28 24.85
N LYS A 49 -9.40 34.11 24.43
CA LYS A 49 -9.34 34.81 23.13
C LYS A 49 -8.12 35.74 23.05
N THR A 50 -7.81 36.46 24.12
CA THR A 50 -6.66 37.37 24.19
C THR A 50 -5.35 36.59 24.13
N LEU A 51 -5.23 35.51 24.92
CA LEU A 51 -4.07 34.62 24.91
C LEU A 51 -3.83 34.02 23.53
N LEU A 52 -4.89 33.52 22.88
CA LEU A 52 -4.78 32.99 21.53
C LEU A 52 -4.32 34.05 20.55
N THR A 53 -4.90 35.25 20.59
CA THR A 53 -4.54 36.34 19.68
C THR A 53 -3.07 36.73 19.83
N LEU A 54 -2.54 36.74 21.06
CA LEU A 54 -1.12 36.95 21.33
C LEU A 54 -0.26 35.79 20.79
N ALA A 55 -0.68 34.55 21.00
CA ALA A 55 0.00 33.36 20.48
C ALA A 55 -0.01 33.27 18.94
N ARG A 56 -1.04 33.80 18.28
CA ARG A 56 -1.08 33.90 16.81
C ARG A 56 -0.04 34.86 16.25
N ARG A 57 0.31 35.91 17.01
CA ARG A 57 1.12 37.04 16.53
C ARG A 57 2.58 36.96 16.94
N SER A 58 2.86 36.38 18.10
CA SER A 58 4.22 36.27 18.63
C SER A 58 4.47 34.83 19.11
N PRO A 59 5.43 34.10 18.51
CA PRO A 59 5.77 32.74 18.93
C PRO A 59 6.33 32.70 20.37
N LYS A 60 6.99 33.78 20.82
CA LYS A 60 7.50 33.94 22.19
C LYS A 60 6.42 33.79 23.27
N THR A 61 5.15 34.02 22.90
CA THR A 61 4.02 33.87 23.81
C THR A 61 3.89 32.42 24.29
N VAL A 62 4.15 31.44 23.42
CA VAL A 62 4.04 30.01 23.75
C VAL A 62 5.11 29.63 24.78
N ASP A 63 6.35 30.11 24.60
CA ASP A 63 7.45 29.86 25.53
C ASP A 63 7.17 30.45 26.92
N ILE A 64 6.64 31.67 26.96
CA ILE A 64 6.30 32.33 28.22
C ILE A 64 5.11 31.64 28.89
N LEU A 65 4.07 31.26 28.14
CA LEU A 65 2.93 30.53 28.70
C LEU A 65 3.34 29.17 29.28
N TYR A 66 4.30 28.49 28.65
CA TYR A 66 4.88 27.28 29.21
C TYR A 66 5.59 27.55 30.54
N SER A 67 6.37 28.64 30.64
CA SER A 67 7.04 29.03 31.90
C SER A 67 6.10 29.40 33.05
N VAL A 68 4.81 29.60 32.77
CA VAL A 68 3.77 29.99 33.74
C VAL A 68 2.83 28.81 34.04
N ASP A 69 3.21 27.58 33.70
CA ASP A 69 2.42 26.35 33.95
C ASP A 69 1.01 26.40 33.36
N PHE A 70 0.85 26.99 32.17
CA PHE A 70 -0.46 27.11 31.51
C PHE A 70 -0.99 25.78 30.94
N VAL A 71 -0.11 24.82 30.61
CA VAL A 71 -0.48 23.58 29.92
C VAL A 71 -1.49 22.72 30.70
N PRO A 72 -1.33 22.46 32.01
CA PRO A 72 -2.34 21.71 32.79
C PRO A 72 -3.72 22.39 32.78
N LEU A 73 -3.76 23.72 32.90
CA LEU A 73 -5.01 24.49 32.86
C LEU A 73 -5.69 24.34 31.49
N LEU A 74 -4.91 24.44 30.41
CA LEU A 74 -5.41 24.23 29.05
C LEU A 74 -6.01 22.83 28.84
N LEU A 75 -5.36 21.80 29.38
CA LEU A 75 -5.86 20.42 29.32
C LEU A 75 -7.11 20.20 30.20
N GLU A 76 -7.26 20.92 31.31
CA GLU A 76 -8.50 20.91 32.10
C GLU A 76 -9.67 21.51 31.31
N TYR A 77 -9.46 22.66 30.68
CA TYR A 77 -10.47 23.29 29.82
C TYR A 77 -10.85 22.40 28.63
N PHE A 78 -9.90 21.67 28.05
CA PHE A 78 -10.19 20.68 27.01
C PHE A 78 -11.11 19.55 27.52
N ARG A 79 -10.89 19.05 28.74
CA ARG A 79 -11.72 17.98 29.34
C ARG A 79 -13.15 18.42 29.66
N ARG A 80 -13.39 19.72 29.90
CA ARG A 80 -14.74 20.26 30.11
C ARG A 80 -15.62 20.15 28.86
N GLY A 81 -15.00 20.08 27.67
CA GLY A 81 -15.68 19.81 26.41
C GLY A 81 -16.68 20.89 25.98
N THR A 82 -17.44 20.58 24.93
CA THR A 82 -18.50 21.46 24.38
C THR A 82 -19.80 21.43 25.17
N THR A 83 -19.92 20.55 26.18
CA THR A 83 -21.11 20.47 27.05
C THR A 83 -21.19 21.63 28.03
N ILE A 84 -20.04 22.21 28.39
CA ILE A 84 -19.91 23.30 29.36
C ILE A 84 -19.42 24.58 28.67
N LEU A 85 -18.59 24.46 27.63
CA LEU A 85 -18.00 25.63 26.95
C LEU A 85 -18.70 25.95 25.63
N PRO A 86 -18.87 27.24 25.29
CA PRO A 86 -19.29 27.66 23.96
C PRO A 86 -18.36 27.10 22.88
N GLU A 87 -18.92 26.76 21.71
CA GLU A 87 -18.19 26.19 20.56
C GLU A 87 -16.98 27.05 20.16
N GLU A 88 -17.14 28.38 20.10
CA GLU A 88 -16.05 29.29 19.76
C GLU A 88 -14.90 29.24 20.77
N THR A 89 -15.21 29.11 22.06
CA THR A 89 -14.21 29.02 23.12
C THR A 89 -13.47 27.70 23.04
N PHE A 90 -14.19 26.60 22.78
CA PHE A 90 -13.59 25.29 22.59
C PHE A 90 -12.68 25.23 21.35
N LEU A 91 -13.06 25.85 20.24
CA LEU A 91 -12.20 26.01 19.05
C LEU A 91 -10.90 26.75 19.38
N ARG A 92 -10.97 27.82 20.19
CA ARG A 92 -9.79 28.58 20.62
C ARG A 92 -8.86 27.72 21.48
N ILE A 93 -9.42 26.88 22.36
CA ILE A 93 -8.67 25.92 23.17
C ILE A 93 -7.97 24.89 22.28
N LEU A 94 -8.69 24.29 21.31
CA LEU A 94 -8.12 23.35 20.35
C LEU A 94 -6.96 23.95 19.55
N GLU A 95 -7.12 25.18 19.06
CA GLU A 95 -6.05 25.86 18.34
C GLU A 95 -4.84 26.15 19.24
N MET A 96 -5.08 26.53 20.49
CA MET A 96 -3.99 26.72 21.45
C MET A 96 -3.22 25.42 21.68
N ILE A 97 -3.93 24.31 21.89
CA ILE A 97 -3.34 22.97 21.99
C ILE A 97 -2.51 22.65 20.75
N TYR A 98 -3.06 22.92 19.56
CA TYR A 98 -2.34 22.71 18.31
C TYR A 98 -1.04 23.50 18.25
N ARG A 99 -1.03 24.77 18.68
CA ARG A 99 0.17 25.62 18.71
C ARG A 99 1.25 25.10 19.65
N PHE A 100 0.89 24.61 20.84
CA PHE A 100 1.86 23.96 21.72
C PHE A 100 2.38 22.64 21.12
N ALA A 101 1.51 21.88 20.46
CA ALA A 101 1.85 20.59 19.87
C ALA A 101 2.71 20.71 18.59
N LEU A 102 2.70 21.86 17.92
CA LEU A 102 3.64 22.22 16.84
C LEU A 102 5.06 22.50 17.38
N HIS A 103 5.21 22.88 18.65
CA HIS A 103 6.51 23.22 19.22
C HIS A 103 7.27 21.97 19.70
N PRO A 104 8.47 21.65 19.16
CA PRO A 104 9.16 20.39 19.44
C PRO A 104 9.49 20.14 20.92
N LEU A 105 9.73 21.20 21.70
CA LEU A 105 10.08 21.07 23.12
C LEU A 105 8.87 20.73 24.01
N TYR A 106 7.67 21.15 23.63
CA TYR A 106 6.46 21.07 24.46
C TYR A 106 5.51 19.96 23.99
N GLN A 107 5.81 19.36 22.83
CA GLN A 107 4.99 18.36 22.19
C GLN A 107 4.66 17.18 23.13
N ASN A 108 5.64 16.68 23.88
CA ASN A 108 5.46 15.51 24.76
C ASN A 108 4.59 15.80 26.00
N ASP A 109 4.49 17.06 26.42
CA ASP A 109 3.71 17.44 27.61
C ASP A 109 2.22 17.62 27.27
N VAL A 110 1.91 17.95 26.02
CA VAL A 110 0.54 18.16 25.54
C VAL A 110 -0.04 16.89 24.92
N ILE A 111 0.79 16.13 24.21
CA ILE A 111 0.38 14.94 23.49
C ILE A 111 0.50 13.73 24.41
N SER A 112 -0.65 13.16 24.75
CA SER A 112 -0.75 11.88 25.45
C SER A 112 -1.63 10.92 24.65
N ASP A 113 -1.52 9.63 24.93
CA ASP A 113 -2.32 8.61 24.25
C ASP A 113 -3.82 8.88 24.37
N LYS A 114 -4.25 9.33 25.55
CA LYS A 114 -5.65 9.72 25.82
C LYS A 114 -6.07 10.94 25.01
N MET A 115 -5.17 11.90 24.82
CA MET A 115 -5.46 13.10 24.03
C MET A 115 -5.68 12.73 22.55
N PHE A 116 -4.91 11.81 21.98
CA PHE A 116 -5.17 11.33 20.62
C PHE A 116 -6.52 10.60 20.51
N GLU A 117 -6.88 9.79 21.49
CA GLU A 117 -8.19 9.14 21.56
C GLU A 117 -9.32 10.18 21.60
N ASP A 118 -9.22 11.18 22.47
CA ASP A 118 -10.23 12.23 22.63
C ASP A 118 -10.34 13.08 21.34
N ILE A 119 -9.22 13.45 20.72
CA ILE A 119 -9.21 14.17 19.44
C ILE A 119 -9.84 13.34 18.32
N LEU A 120 -9.59 12.03 18.25
CA LEU A 120 -10.23 11.18 17.24
C LEU A 120 -11.75 11.10 17.41
N LYS A 121 -12.24 11.08 18.65
CA LYS A 121 -13.69 11.14 18.93
C LYS A 121 -14.31 12.46 18.46
N LEU A 122 -13.57 13.57 18.58
CA LEU A 122 -14.04 14.90 18.17
C LEU A 122 -14.29 15.04 16.66
N ILE A 123 -13.81 14.12 15.82
CA ILE A 123 -14.12 14.14 14.38
C ILE A 123 -15.62 13.90 14.12
N ASN A 124 -16.25 13.06 14.95
CA ASN A 124 -17.64 12.68 14.80
C ASN A 124 -18.62 13.67 15.46
N THR A 125 -18.14 14.80 15.99
CA THR A 125 -19.03 15.84 16.55
C THR A 125 -19.90 16.46 15.46
N GLU A 126 -21.08 16.94 15.85
CA GLU A 126 -22.00 17.65 14.95
C GLU A 126 -21.43 18.97 14.41
N SER A 127 -20.51 19.60 15.16
CA SER A 127 -19.82 20.83 14.73
C SER A 127 -18.80 20.54 13.62
N ASP A 128 -19.08 21.07 12.42
CA ASP A 128 -18.14 21.05 11.30
C ASP A 128 -16.85 21.88 11.55
N PRO A 129 -16.89 23.06 12.20
CA PRO A 129 -15.69 23.82 12.55
C PRO A 129 -14.72 23.04 13.45
N ILE A 130 -15.23 22.36 14.48
CA ILE A 130 -14.41 21.56 15.41
C ILE A 130 -13.76 20.41 14.66
N ALA A 131 -14.55 19.66 13.89
CA ALA A 131 -14.03 18.55 13.08
C ALA A 131 -12.98 19.02 12.05
N THR A 132 -13.12 20.23 11.51
CA THR A 132 -12.17 20.79 10.54
C THR A 132 -10.82 21.08 11.20
N MET A 133 -10.83 21.74 12.36
CA MET A 133 -9.61 22.02 13.13
C MET A 133 -8.93 20.71 13.56
N VAL A 134 -9.72 19.73 14.01
CA VAL A 134 -9.20 18.41 14.40
C VAL A 134 -8.55 17.69 13.21
N ALA A 135 -9.17 17.69 12.03
CA ALA A 135 -8.58 17.08 10.84
C ALA A 135 -7.24 17.75 10.44
N GLU A 136 -7.13 19.07 10.60
CA GLU A 136 -5.88 19.82 10.40
C GLU A 136 -4.81 19.41 11.42
N MET A 137 -5.17 19.36 12.72
CA MET A 137 -4.27 18.91 13.79
C MET A 137 -3.73 17.51 13.51
N LEU A 138 -4.61 16.57 13.16
CA LEU A 138 -4.23 15.19 12.90
C LEU A 138 -3.32 15.05 11.66
N SER A 139 -3.48 15.92 10.66
CA SER A 139 -2.63 15.93 9.47
C SER A 139 -1.17 16.20 9.79
N TYR A 140 -0.88 16.92 10.88
CA TYR A 140 0.49 17.15 11.35
C TYR A 140 1.09 15.89 12.01
N PHE A 141 0.29 15.06 12.66
CA PHE A 141 0.77 13.89 13.42
C PHE A 141 0.89 12.60 12.62
N VAL A 142 0.59 12.63 11.32
CA VAL A 142 0.63 11.44 10.43
C VAL A 142 1.97 10.68 10.51
N ASN A 143 3.09 11.38 10.69
CA ASN A 143 4.42 10.76 10.77
C ASN A 143 4.82 10.29 12.20
N ASN A 144 3.97 10.51 13.21
CA ASN A 144 4.25 10.12 14.58
C ASN A 144 3.84 8.66 14.82
N LYS A 145 4.81 7.81 15.22
CA LYS A 145 4.58 6.39 15.46
C LYS A 145 3.53 6.10 16.55
N GLN A 146 3.49 6.92 17.61
CA GLN A 146 2.49 6.77 18.67
C GLN A 146 1.09 7.05 18.16
N PHE A 147 0.95 8.11 17.35
CA PHE A 147 -0.31 8.45 16.71
C PHE A 147 -0.81 7.32 15.81
N ILE A 148 0.04 6.78 14.92
CA ILE A 148 -0.33 5.68 14.02
C ILE A 148 -0.87 4.47 14.81
N LEU A 149 -0.19 4.10 15.90
CA LEU A 149 -0.59 2.95 16.74
C LEU A 149 -1.98 3.15 17.36
N ILE A 150 -2.24 4.34 17.89
CA ILE A 150 -3.54 4.71 18.47
C ILE A 150 -4.61 4.80 17.37
N PHE A 151 -4.30 5.43 16.24
CA PHE A 151 -5.20 5.57 15.11
C PHE A 151 -5.67 4.21 14.60
N THR A 152 -4.77 3.25 14.43
CA THR A 152 -5.09 1.87 14.04
C THR A 152 -5.92 1.18 15.13
N LYS A 153 -5.53 1.31 16.41
CA LYS A 153 -6.24 0.67 17.54
C LYS A 153 -7.71 1.11 17.66
N PHE A 154 -8.00 2.39 17.41
CA PHE A 154 -9.34 2.96 17.50
C PHE A 154 -10.12 2.93 16.17
N GLY A 155 -9.60 2.28 15.13
CA GLY A 155 -10.26 2.22 13.82
C GLY A 155 -10.42 3.61 13.19
N GLY A 156 -9.45 4.49 13.36
CA GLY A 156 -9.51 5.89 12.92
C GLY A 156 -9.78 6.06 11.43
N ALA A 157 -9.35 5.11 10.60
CA ALA A 157 -9.65 5.10 9.17
C ALA A 157 -11.16 5.01 8.90
N SER A 158 -11.88 4.17 9.65
CA SER A 158 -13.33 4.03 9.54
C SER A 158 -14.05 5.32 9.96
N ILE A 159 -13.57 5.98 11.02
CA ILE A 159 -14.10 7.25 11.52
C ILE A 159 -13.95 8.34 10.45
N MET A 160 -12.75 8.47 9.88
CA MET A 160 -12.46 9.45 8.83
C MET A 160 -13.32 9.21 7.57
N ILE A 161 -13.43 7.97 7.11
CA ILE A 161 -14.24 7.62 5.93
C ILE A 161 -15.73 7.86 6.20
N HIS A 162 -16.23 7.47 7.37
CA HIS A 162 -17.62 7.69 7.75
C HIS A 162 -17.94 9.18 7.76
N ARG A 163 -17.11 10.00 8.43
CA ARG A 163 -17.31 11.45 8.49
C ARG A 163 -17.21 12.09 7.09
N LEU A 164 -16.28 11.64 6.25
CA LEU A 164 -16.14 12.10 4.87
C LEU A 164 -17.44 11.92 4.07
N LEU A 165 -18.14 10.79 4.24
CA LEU A 165 -19.38 10.48 3.53
C LEU A 165 -20.60 11.22 4.09
N MET A 166 -20.60 11.56 5.37
CA MET A 166 -21.71 12.27 6.04
C MET A 166 -21.63 13.80 5.95
N THR A 167 -20.47 14.34 5.57
CA THR A 167 -20.21 15.78 5.62
C THR A 167 -20.79 16.53 4.43
N ASN A 168 -21.53 17.61 4.73
CA ASN A 168 -22.04 18.57 3.74
C ASN A 168 -21.08 19.76 3.51
N SER A 169 -20.22 20.09 4.49
CA SER A 169 -19.24 21.18 4.38
C SER A 169 -18.08 20.86 3.43
N SER A 170 -17.81 21.77 2.50
CA SER A 170 -16.68 21.67 1.57
C SER A 170 -15.33 21.77 2.30
N ASN A 171 -15.25 22.60 3.34
CA ASN A 171 -14.02 22.82 4.10
C ASN A 171 -13.59 21.56 4.87
N LEU A 172 -14.52 20.97 5.64
CA LEU A 172 -14.26 19.75 6.39
C LEU A 172 -13.90 18.59 5.45
N ARG A 173 -14.64 18.44 4.35
CA ARG A 173 -14.33 17.44 3.32
C ARG A 173 -12.92 17.58 2.77
N ASN A 174 -12.50 18.80 2.41
CA ASN A 174 -11.16 19.05 1.89
C ASN A 174 -10.07 18.75 2.92
N MET A 175 -10.29 19.07 4.20
CA MET A 175 -9.34 18.75 5.27
C MET A 175 -9.23 17.25 5.53
N ILE A 176 -10.35 16.52 5.54
CA ILE A 176 -10.32 15.05 5.66
C ILE A 176 -9.62 14.42 4.45
N LEU A 177 -9.88 14.90 3.24
CA LEU A 177 -9.18 14.42 2.04
C LEU A 177 -7.68 14.73 2.09
N LEU A 178 -7.28 15.89 2.61
CA LEU A 178 -5.87 16.24 2.80
C LEU A 178 -5.20 15.32 3.84
N PHE A 179 -5.89 15.04 4.96
CA PHE A 179 -5.44 14.07 5.95
C PHE A 179 -5.25 12.69 5.33
N ILE A 180 -6.23 12.20 4.56
CA ILE A 180 -6.13 10.91 3.86
C ILE A 180 -4.94 10.95 2.89
N HIS A 181 -4.84 11.97 2.05
CA HIS A 181 -3.73 12.09 1.09
C HIS A 181 -2.36 12.04 1.77
N THR A 182 -2.19 12.75 2.89
CA THR A 182 -0.92 12.77 3.64
C THR A 182 -0.65 11.42 4.33
N SER A 183 -1.68 10.74 4.83
CA SER A 183 -1.55 9.44 5.48
C SER A 183 -1.22 8.28 4.52
N LEU A 184 -1.60 8.37 3.24
CA LEU A 184 -1.22 7.36 2.24
C LEU A 184 0.30 7.28 1.98
N ALA A 185 1.09 8.22 2.48
CA ALA A 185 2.55 8.14 2.41
C ALA A 185 3.14 7.07 3.34
N GLU A 186 2.41 6.69 4.41
CA GLU A 186 2.82 5.66 5.36
C GLU A 186 2.06 4.35 5.09
N GLU A 187 2.79 3.23 5.06
CA GLU A 187 2.28 1.93 4.60
C GLU A 187 1.19 1.36 5.52
N THR A 188 1.36 1.47 6.85
CA THR A 188 0.41 0.97 7.85
C THR A 188 -0.94 1.67 7.73
N MET A 189 -0.93 3.00 7.64
CA MET A 189 -2.09 3.87 7.48
C MET A 189 -2.78 3.61 6.15
N LEU A 190 -2.02 3.48 5.06
CA LEU A 190 -2.56 3.10 3.76
C LEU A 190 -3.33 1.78 3.84
N LEU A 191 -2.72 0.74 4.41
CA LEU A 191 -3.37 -0.58 4.53
C LEU A 191 -4.64 -0.49 5.36
N GLU A 192 -4.63 0.24 6.48
CA GLU A 192 -5.83 0.49 7.29
C GLU A 192 -6.93 1.20 6.48
N PHE A 193 -6.61 2.27 5.77
CA PHE A 193 -7.59 2.95 4.91
C PHE A 193 -8.15 2.05 3.82
N LEU A 194 -7.32 1.22 3.20
CA LEU A 194 -7.73 0.27 2.19
C LEU A 194 -8.64 -0.82 2.77
N ARG A 195 -8.36 -1.31 3.99
CA ARG A 195 -9.18 -2.28 4.74
C ARG A 195 -10.60 -1.75 5.00
N TYR A 196 -10.73 -0.46 5.30
CA TYR A 196 -12.02 0.22 5.54
C TYR A 196 -12.67 0.78 4.27
N GLU A 197 -12.39 0.23 3.10
CA GLU A 197 -13.05 0.58 1.82
C GLU A 197 -12.88 2.04 1.36
N LEU A 198 -11.69 2.61 1.53
CA LEU A 198 -11.39 3.96 1.03
C LEU A 198 -11.74 4.15 -0.46
N VAL A 199 -11.38 3.21 -1.33
CA VAL A 199 -11.53 3.34 -2.78
C VAL A 199 -13.01 3.47 -3.20
N PRO A 200 -13.93 2.59 -2.76
CA PRO A 200 -15.38 2.79 -2.97
C PRO A 200 -15.89 4.12 -2.42
N ALA A 201 -15.50 4.51 -1.20
CA ALA A 201 -15.98 5.73 -0.57
C ALA A 201 -15.57 6.99 -1.37
N VAL A 202 -14.31 7.06 -1.79
CA VAL A 202 -13.75 8.17 -2.58
C VAL A 202 -14.37 8.24 -3.97
N LYS A 203 -14.67 7.10 -4.61
CA LYS A 203 -15.41 7.08 -5.90
C LYS A 203 -16.85 7.58 -5.75
N LYS A 204 -17.58 7.06 -4.75
CA LYS A 204 -18.94 7.52 -4.44
C LYS A 204 -18.97 9.03 -4.18
N LEU A 205 -17.97 9.54 -3.47
CA LEU A 205 -17.82 10.97 -3.22
C LEU A 205 -17.56 11.74 -4.53
N ALA A 206 -16.71 11.24 -5.43
CA ALA A 206 -16.46 11.85 -6.73
C ALA A 206 -17.75 12.00 -7.54
N ASP A 207 -18.58 10.95 -7.55
CA ASP A 207 -19.86 10.93 -8.28
C ASP A 207 -20.87 11.93 -7.68
N LEU A 208 -20.89 12.07 -6.36
CA LEU A 208 -21.76 13.01 -5.65
C LEU A 208 -21.39 14.46 -5.88
N ILE A 209 -20.11 14.77 -6.06
CA ILE A 209 -19.63 16.16 -6.11
C ILE A 209 -19.87 16.82 -7.47
N LYS A 210 -20.13 16.06 -8.56
CA LYS A 210 -20.31 16.52 -9.96
C LYS A 210 -19.16 17.37 -10.55
N GLU A 211 -18.36 18.03 -9.72
CA GLU A 211 -17.11 18.68 -10.06
C GLU A 211 -15.94 17.72 -9.86
N LYS A 212 -14.98 17.75 -10.80
CA LYS A 212 -13.74 17.00 -10.67
C LYS A 212 -12.92 17.57 -9.51
N SER A 213 -12.95 16.91 -8.36
CA SER A 213 -11.98 17.18 -7.30
C SER A 213 -10.63 16.56 -7.68
N PRO A 214 -9.58 17.36 -7.97
CA PRO A 214 -8.26 16.83 -8.34
C PRO A 214 -7.63 16.04 -7.18
N LEU A 215 -8.00 16.33 -5.93
CA LEU A 215 -7.48 15.66 -4.76
C LEU A 215 -8.00 14.22 -4.65
N THR A 216 -9.28 14.00 -4.95
CA THR A 216 -9.92 12.67 -5.01
C THR A 216 -9.23 11.78 -6.04
N GLU A 217 -8.97 12.31 -7.24
CA GLU A 217 -8.25 11.59 -8.30
C GLU A 217 -6.80 11.26 -7.88
N LYS A 218 -6.13 12.21 -7.24
CA LYS A 218 -4.76 12.02 -6.72
C LYS A 218 -4.72 10.93 -5.63
N ILE A 219 -5.68 10.91 -4.72
CA ILE A 219 -5.82 9.88 -3.66
C ILE A 219 -6.01 8.50 -4.30
N LEU A 220 -6.93 8.37 -5.27
CA LEU A 220 -7.15 7.11 -5.98
C LEU A 220 -5.88 6.64 -6.71
N ARG A 221 -5.18 7.55 -7.38
CA ARG A 221 -3.93 7.23 -8.08
C ARG A 221 -2.83 6.78 -7.12
N LEU A 222 -2.68 7.45 -5.97
CA LEU A 222 -1.72 7.05 -4.94
C LEU A 222 -2.06 5.67 -4.37
N ALA A 223 -3.32 5.45 -3.98
CA ALA A 223 -3.77 4.16 -3.46
C ALA A 223 -3.47 3.00 -4.43
N TYR A 224 -3.72 3.20 -5.73
CA TYR A 224 -3.41 2.19 -6.75
C TYR A 224 -1.91 2.00 -6.99
N ASN A 225 -1.12 3.08 -7.01
CA ASN A 225 0.31 2.98 -7.29
C ASN A 225 1.09 2.35 -6.12
N VAL A 226 0.65 2.55 -4.88
CA VAL A 226 1.30 1.93 -3.73
C VAL A 226 0.86 0.47 -3.59
N TYR A 227 -0.43 0.17 -3.78
CA TYR A 227 -0.96 -1.19 -3.59
C TYR A 227 -1.39 -1.84 -4.92
N LEU A 228 -0.40 -2.33 -5.66
CA LEU A 228 -0.56 -2.91 -6.99
C LEU A 228 -1.57 -4.07 -7.10
N PRO A 229 -1.72 -4.99 -6.11
CA PRO A 229 -2.74 -6.05 -6.19
C PRO A 229 -4.15 -5.50 -6.36
N LEU A 230 -4.48 -4.41 -5.65
CA LEU A 230 -5.76 -3.73 -5.76
C LEU A 230 -5.90 -2.97 -7.08
N LYS A 231 -4.83 -2.30 -7.54
CA LYS A 231 -4.79 -1.65 -8.86
C LYS A 231 -5.12 -2.66 -9.97
N PHE A 232 -4.44 -3.79 -9.98
CA PHE A 232 -4.65 -4.83 -10.98
C PHE A 232 -6.05 -5.45 -10.89
N TYR A 233 -6.57 -5.66 -9.67
CA TYR A 233 -7.93 -6.17 -9.48
C TYR A 233 -9.01 -5.21 -10.01
N LYS A 234 -8.85 -3.89 -9.79
CA LYS A 234 -9.86 -2.88 -10.17
C LYS A 234 -9.72 -2.40 -11.61
N LEU A 235 -8.50 -2.21 -12.11
CA LEU A 235 -8.24 -1.67 -13.46
C LEU A 235 -8.04 -2.77 -14.50
N GLY A 236 -7.65 -3.98 -14.06
CA GLY A 236 -7.28 -5.06 -14.98
C GLY A 236 -5.93 -4.82 -15.67
N THR A 237 -5.22 -3.75 -15.36
CA THR A 237 -3.95 -3.43 -16.01
C THR A 237 -2.91 -2.96 -14.99
N LEU A 238 -1.67 -3.35 -15.24
CA LEU A 238 -0.47 -2.76 -14.65
C LEU A 238 0.35 -2.17 -15.78
N GLU A 239 0.77 -0.93 -15.60
CA GLU A 239 1.56 -0.18 -16.55
C GLU A 239 3.01 -0.69 -16.59
N ILE A 240 3.77 -0.21 -17.58
CA ILE A 240 5.19 -0.52 -17.74
C ILE A 240 6.01 -0.06 -16.52
N SER A 241 5.60 1.05 -15.91
CA SER A 241 6.19 1.67 -14.71
C SER A 241 5.88 0.88 -13.43
N ASP A 242 4.78 0.14 -13.40
CA ASP A 242 4.36 -0.63 -12.22
C ASP A 242 5.23 -1.87 -12.06
N LYS A 243 6.19 -1.84 -11.14
CA LYS A 243 7.07 -2.96 -10.85
C LYS A 243 6.48 -3.85 -9.76
N LEU A 244 6.33 -5.14 -10.03
CA LEU A 244 5.80 -6.09 -9.06
C LEU A 244 6.71 -6.15 -7.82
N ASN A 245 6.16 -5.76 -6.67
CA ASN A 245 6.83 -5.86 -5.38
C ASN A 245 6.89 -7.32 -4.90
N ASN A 246 7.66 -7.55 -3.85
CA ASN A 246 7.65 -8.84 -3.19
C ASN A 246 6.26 -9.07 -2.58
N ASN A 247 5.76 -10.31 -2.68
CA ASN A 247 4.41 -10.71 -2.25
C ASN A 247 3.28 -10.10 -3.08
N PHE A 248 3.54 -9.54 -4.28
CA PHE A 248 2.46 -9.21 -5.20
C PHE A 248 1.62 -10.45 -5.46
N TYR A 249 0.30 -10.32 -5.40
CA TYR A 249 -0.60 -11.45 -5.58
C TYR A 249 -1.77 -11.11 -6.50
N VAL A 250 -2.30 -12.14 -7.14
CA VAL A 250 -3.47 -12.05 -8.00
C VAL A 250 -4.46 -13.12 -7.61
N LEU A 251 -5.69 -12.70 -7.39
CA LEU A 251 -6.82 -13.56 -7.08
C LEU A 251 -7.27 -14.25 -8.38
N THR A 252 -7.39 -15.59 -8.36
CA THR A 252 -8.03 -16.30 -9.48
C THR A 252 -9.53 -16.02 -9.47
N GLU A 253 -10.22 -16.27 -10.58
CA GLU A 253 -11.66 -16.03 -10.65
C GLU A 253 -12.42 -16.96 -9.69
N GLY A 254 -13.27 -16.38 -8.85
CA GLY A 254 -14.00 -17.07 -7.79
C GLY A 254 -14.34 -16.19 -6.59
N TRP A 255 -13.64 -15.06 -6.44
CA TRP A 255 -14.01 -14.02 -5.47
C TRP A 255 -15.28 -13.32 -5.93
N ARG A 256 -16.29 -13.19 -5.06
CA ARG A 256 -17.52 -12.48 -5.41
C ARG A 256 -17.17 -10.99 -5.49
N TRP A 257 -17.49 -10.34 -6.60
CA TRP A 257 -17.23 -8.91 -6.80
C TRP A 257 -17.90 -8.00 -5.77
N GLN A 258 -18.89 -8.53 -5.03
CA GLN A 258 -19.63 -7.87 -3.96
C GLN A 258 -18.88 -7.91 -2.61
N ASP A 259 -17.94 -8.84 -2.43
CA ASP A 259 -17.18 -8.96 -1.19
C ASP A 259 -16.00 -7.97 -1.20
N PRO A 260 -15.59 -7.43 -0.04
CA PRO A 260 -14.47 -6.51 0.07
C PRO A 260 -13.19 -7.10 -0.51
N PHE A 261 -12.28 -6.26 -0.97
CA PHE A 261 -11.04 -6.77 -1.56
C PHE A 261 -10.24 -7.57 -0.50
N PRO A 262 -9.83 -8.82 -0.79
CA PRO A 262 -9.15 -9.64 0.19
C PRO A 262 -7.67 -9.23 0.29
N PHE A 263 -7.35 -8.47 1.33
CA PHE A 263 -5.97 -8.15 1.72
C PHE A 263 -5.30 -9.40 2.27
N ILE A 264 -4.25 -9.90 1.60
CA ILE A 264 -3.59 -11.16 1.95
C ILE A 264 -2.96 -11.10 3.35
N GLU A 265 -2.57 -9.91 3.78
CA GLU A 265 -2.01 -9.60 5.09
C GLU A 265 -2.96 -10.03 6.21
N ILE A 266 -4.28 -9.83 6.02
CA ILE A 266 -5.31 -10.25 6.97
C ILE A 266 -5.31 -11.77 7.11
N PHE A 267 -5.21 -12.48 5.98
CA PHE A 267 -5.19 -13.95 5.98
C PHE A 267 -3.92 -14.50 6.63
N LEU A 268 -2.78 -13.85 6.39
CA LEU A 268 -1.49 -14.20 7.00
C LEU A 268 -1.50 -13.96 8.52
N GLU A 269 -2.05 -12.84 8.98
CA GLU A 269 -2.23 -12.51 10.40
C GLU A 269 -3.18 -13.50 11.10
N ALA A 270 -4.34 -13.76 10.49
CA ALA A 270 -5.36 -14.67 11.01
C ALA A 270 -4.99 -16.16 10.84
N ARG A 271 -3.85 -16.47 10.21
CA ARG A 271 -3.39 -17.83 9.86
C ARG A 271 -4.47 -18.64 9.12
N CYS A 272 -5.22 -17.97 8.25
CA CYS A 272 -6.25 -18.59 7.42
C CYS A 272 -5.89 -18.51 5.94
N ASN A 273 -6.58 -19.30 5.12
CA ASN A 273 -6.36 -19.36 3.68
C ASN A 273 -7.54 -18.72 2.95
N PRO A 274 -7.32 -17.95 1.88
CA PRO A 274 -8.42 -17.50 1.04
C PRO A 274 -9.12 -18.71 0.41
N ILE A 275 -10.44 -18.60 0.21
CA ILE A 275 -11.25 -19.65 -0.44
C ILE A 275 -10.75 -19.90 -1.88
N VAL A 276 -10.26 -18.83 -2.50
CA VAL A 276 -9.86 -18.77 -3.90
C VAL A 276 -8.36 -18.99 -4.02
N ILE A 277 -7.94 -19.72 -5.06
CA ILE A 277 -6.52 -19.90 -5.36
C ILE A 277 -5.93 -18.53 -5.67
N THR A 278 -4.82 -18.20 -5.02
CA THR A 278 -4.19 -16.90 -5.17
C THR A 278 -2.75 -17.14 -5.59
N TYR A 279 -2.37 -16.62 -6.75
CA TYR A 279 -0.97 -16.71 -7.18
C TYR A 279 -0.17 -15.60 -6.54
N VAL A 280 0.98 -15.95 -6.00
CA VAL A 280 1.87 -15.02 -5.30
C VAL A 280 3.21 -14.94 -6.02
N VAL A 281 3.68 -13.74 -6.26
CA VAL A 281 5.04 -13.44 -6.73
C VAL A 281 5.89 -13.16 -5.50
N ASN A 282 6.77 -14.10 -5.17
CA ASN A 282 7.67 -13.97 -4.02
C ASN A 282 9.11 -14.18 -4.47
N TYR A 283 9.94 -13.17 -4.26
CA TYR A 283 11.36 -13.15 -4.60
C TYR A 283 12.27 -13.56 -3.43
N MET A 284 11.74 -13.69 -2.21
CA MET A 284 12.50 -13.94 -0.98
C MET A 284 12.78 -15.42 -0.71
N PHE A 285 12.58 -16.31 -1.69
CA PHE A 285 12.90 -17.72 -1.48
C PHE A 285 14.41 -17.93 -1.34
N VAL A 286 14.89 -17.97 -0.11
CA VAL A 286 16.24 -18.43 0.22
C VAL A 286 16.28 -19.92 -0.07
N VAL A 287 17.03 -20.33 -1.08
CA VAL A 287 17.37 -21.73 -1.31
C VAL A 287 18.15 -22.20 -0.08
N LYS A 288 17.47 -22.86 0.87
CA LYS A 288 18.16 -23.69 1.85
C LYS A 288 18.86 -24.77 1.03
N LYS A 289 20.16 -24.61 0.78
CA LYS A 289 21.01 -25.73 0.41
C LYS A 289 20.80 -26.75 1.51
N GLU A 290 20.06 -27.82 1.22
CA GLU A 290 20.14 -29.01 2.05
C GLU A 290 21.60 -29.44 2.01
N SER A 291 22.33 -29.12 3.07
CA SER A 291 23.62 -29.73 3.33
C SER A 291 23.34 -31.22 3.45
N ARG A 292 23.54 -31.95 2.35
CA ARG A 292 23.72 -33.40 2.42
C ARG A 292 24.82 -33.62 3.45
N ARG A 293 24.43 -34.07 4.64
CA ARG A 293 25.38 -34.66 5.58
C ARG A 293 25.85 -35.94 4.91
N GLU A 294 26.94 -35.84 4.15
CA GLU A 294 27.75 -36.98 3.79
C GLU A 294 28.22 -37.59 5.11
N SER A 295 27.48 -38.61 5.54
CA SER A 295 27.87 -39.45 6.64
C SER A 295 29.02 -40.30 6.13
N ALA A 296 30.24 -39.80 6.30
CA ALA A 296 31.45 -40.59 6.11
C ALA A 296 31.39 -41.78 7.07
N ARG A 297 31.00 -42.95 6.55
CA ARG A 297 31.25 -44.22 7.23
C ARG A 297 32.71 -44.58 7.01
N SER A 298 33.40 -44.70 8.13
CA SER A 298 34.77 -45.14 8.25
C SER A 298 35.00 -46.52 7.61
N THR A 299 36.21 -46.64 7.08
CA THR A 299 36.91 -47.79 6.53
C THR A 299 36.82 -49.10 7.32
N SER A 300 36.72 -50.24 6.63
CA SER A 300 37.61 -51.40 6.81
C SER A 300 37.41 -52.50 5.74
N SER A 301 38.45 -52.67 4.91
CA SER A 301 39.01 -53.89 4.29
C SER A 301 38.22 -55.20 4.17
N LEU A 302 38.22 -55.82 2.98
CA LEU A 302 38.87 -57.12 2.66
C LEU A 302 38.44 -57.71 1.27
N GLY A 303 39.43 -58.18 0.49
CA GLY A 303 39.35 -59.27 -0.53
C GLY A 303 38.64 -58.95 -1.86
N SER A 304 39.33 -58.75 -2.99
CA SER A 304 39.94 -59.75 -3.90
C SER A 304 39.04 -60.21 -5.08
N THR A 305 39.67 -60.16 -6.27
CA THR A 305 39.49 -60.99 -7.50
C THR A 305 38.35 -60.73 -8.50
N ASN A 306 38.77 -60.20 -9.67
CA ASN A 306 38.44 -60.54 -11.07
C ASN A 306 37.09 -61.23 -11.41
N SER A 307 36.34 -60.65 -12.35
CA SER A 307 36.23 -61.17 -13.73
C SER A 307 35.25 -60.36 -14.59
N ARG A 308 35.58 -60.24 -15.89
CA ARG A 308 34.69 -59.80 -16.97
C ARG A 308 33.63 -60.89 -17.22
N ARG A 309 32.36 -60.51 -17.34
CA ARG A 309 31.42 -61.17 -18.27
C ARG A 309 30.17 -60.32 -18.52
N SER A 310 29.90 -60.11 -19.80
CA SER A 310 28.64 -59.67 -20.37
C SER A 310 27.58 -60.77 -20.28
N SER A 311 26.37 -60.45 -19.84
CA SER A 311 25.14 -61.14 -20.30
C SER A 311 23.87 -60.37 -19.94
N VAL A 312 22.92 -60.52 -20.84
CA VAL A 312 21.60 -59.88 -20.96
C VAL A 312 20.54 -60.54 -20.07
N ARG A 313 19.49 -59.77 -19.70
CA ARG A 313 18.15 -60.14 -19.12
C ARG A 313 18.16 -60.66 -17.66
N SER A 314 17.27 -60.27 -16.73
CA SER A 314 15.88 -59.82 -16.78
C SER A 314 15.47 -59.07 -15.49
N LYS A 315 14.46 -58.20 -15.64
CA LYS A 315 13.49 -57.65 -14.66
C LYS A 315 13.56 -58.13 -13.19
N SER A 316 13.68 -57.16 -12.28
CA SER A 316 12.88 -57.14 -11.04
C SER A 316 12.52 -55.69 -10.67
N SER A 317 11.24 -55.41 -10.70
CA SER A 317 10.60 -54.21 -10.19
C SER A 317 10.75 -54.09 -8.66
N ARG A 318 11.39 -53.02 -8.18
CA ARG A 318 11.03 -52.40 -6.89
C ARG A 318 11.12 -50.88 -7.01
N SER A 319 9.95 -50.28 -6.78
CA SER A 319 9.62 -48.88 -6.70
C SER A 319 10.46 -48.10 -5.69
N SER A 320 10.95 -46.93 -6.09
CA SER A 320 11.02 -45.72 -5.25
C SER A 320 11.40 -44.54 -6.13
N GLY A 321 10.37 -43.78 -6.53
CA GLY A 321 10.53 -42.55 -7.31
C GLY A 321 11.24 -41.49 -6.47
N SER A 322 12.50 -41.21 -6.81
CA SER A 322 13.17 -39.98 -6.45
C SER A 322 13.01 -39.03 -7.64
N PHE A 323 12.15 -38.02 -7.51
CA PHE A 323 12.16 -36.88 -8.43
C PHE A 323 13.48 -36.14 -8.22
N GLY A 324 14.47 -36.51 -9.01
CA GLY A 324 15.79 -35.89 -9.05
C GLY A 324 15.68 -34.41 -9.42
N MET A 325 16.45 -33.60 -8.70
CA MET A 325 16.84 -32.25 -9.09
C MET A 325 17.29 -32.22 -10.55
N LEU A 326 16.64 -31.41 -11.38
CA LEU A 326 17.27 -30.86 -12.57
C LEU A 326 18.15 -29.69 -12.11
N SER A 327 19.42 -30.00 -11.86
CA SER A 327 20.49 -29.00 -11.82
C SER A 327 20.60 -28.39 -13.22
N VAL A 328 19.95 -27.25 -13.44
CA VAL A 328 20.26 -26.42 -14.61
C VAL A 328 21.64 -25.82 -14.36
N PRO A 329 22.68 -26.13 -15.15
CA PRO A 329 23.98 -25.51 -14.99
C PRO A 329 23.84 -23.98 -15.18
N PRO A 330 24.65 -23.16 -14.50
CA PRO A 330 24.64 -21.72 -14.71
C PRO A 330 24.95 -21.46 -16.18
N MET A 331 23.96 -20.99 -16.92
CA MET A 331 24.09 -20.73 -18.34
C MET A 331 25.00 -19.52 -18.51
N THR A 332 26.26 -19.74 -18.90
CA THR A 332 27.09 -18.69 -19.50
C THR A 332 26.44 -18.27 -20.80
N ILE A 333 25.80 -17.10 -20.79
CA ILE A 333 25.19 -16.48 -21.96
C ILE A 333 26.35 -16.06 -22.89
N ASN A 334 26.53 -16.84 -23.96
CA ASN A 334 27.50 -16.52 -25.00
C ASN A 334 26.80 -15.55 -25.96
N PHE A 335 27.21 -14.28 -25.96
CA PHE A 335 26.74 -13.27 -26.92
C PHE A 335 27.37 -13.55 -28.29
N GLY A 336 26.93 -14.63 -28.95
CA GLY A 336 27.22 -14.86 -30.36
C GLY A 336 26.65 -13.72 -31.19
N SER A 337 27.51 -13.04 -31.95
CA SER A 337 27.21 -12.08 -33.03
C SER A 337 25.96 -11.22 -32.83
N LEU A 338 26.16 -10.04 -32.22
CA LEU A 338 25.27 -8.86 -32.29
C LEU A 338 24.87 -8.62 -33.77
N THR A 339 23.62 -8.47 -34.19
CA THR A 339 22.52 -7.61 -33.68
C THR A 339 21.14 -8.15 -34.11
N PRO A 340 20.12 -8.07 -33.24
CA PRO A 340 19.11 -7.01 -33.32
C PRO A 340 19.13 -6.17 -32.03
N ASP A 341 18.31 -5.11 -31.93
CA ASP A 341 18.17 -4.30 -30.71
C ASP A 341 18.29 -5.19 -29.44
N PRO A 342 19.29 -4.96 -28.57
CA PRO A 342 19.55 -5.81 -27.40
C PRO A 342 18.33 -5.90 -26.47
N TYR A 343 17.37 -4.99 -26.62
CA TYR A 343 16.08 -5.05 -25.96
C TYR A 343 15.15 -6.14 -26.51
N LEU A 344 14.98 -6.22 -27.84
CA LEU A 344 14.10 -7.19 -28.49
C LEU A 344 14.57 -8.63 -28.27
N ALA A 345 15.88 -8.85 -28.33
CA ALA A 345 16.46 -10.15 -28.00
C ALA A 345 16.14 -10.56 -26.55
N ARG A 346 16.19 -9.62 -25.59
CA ARG A 346 15.82 -9.89 -24.19
C ARG A 346 14.36 -10.27 -24.02
N VAL A 347 13.44 -9.59 -24.71
CA VAL A 347 12.01 -9.91 -24.66
C VAL A 347 11.76 -11.34 -25.17
N LYS A 348 12.38 -11.70 -26.29
CA LYS A 348 12.25 -13.05 -26.88
C LYS A 348 12.85 -14.12 -25.96
N MET A 349 14.08 -13.93 -25.47
CA MET A 349 14.72 -14.87 -24.53
C MET A 349 13.89 -15.05 -23.25
N LEU A 350 13.30 -13.97 -22.74
CA LEU A 350 12.44 -14.03 -21.56
C LEU A 350 11.15 -14.82 -21.84
N ALA A 351 10.52 -14.62 -23.00
CA ALA A 351 9.33 -15.34 -23.41
C ALA A 351 9.61 -16.85 -23.56
N GLU A 352 10.71 -17.21 -24.22
CA GLU A 352 11.17 -18.60 -24.35
C GLU A 352 11.46 -19.21 -22.98
N TYR A 353 12.14 -18.47 -22.09
CA TYR A 353 12.40 -18.94 -20.73
C TYR A 353 11.11 -19.19 -19.93
N VAL A 354 10.15 -18.27 -19.99
CA VAL A 354 8.84 -18.44 -19.34
C VAL A 354 8.10 -19.65 -19.90
N ASP A 355 8.16 -19.86 -21.22
CA ASP A 355 7.60 -21.06 -21.82
C ASP A 355 8.25 -22.30 -21.24
N THR A 356 9.59 -22.43 -21.29
CA THR A 356 10.29 -23.63 -20.77
C THR A 356 9.94 -23.99 -19.32
N LEU A 357 9.63 -22.99 -18.48
CA LEU A 357 9.22 -23.20 -17.09
C LEU A 357 7.77 -23.69 -16.96
N LEU A 358 6.89 -23.32 -17.90
CA LEU A 358 5.44 -23.52 -17.83
C LEU A 358 4.84 -24.34 -19.00
N SER A 359 5.66 -24.96 -19.86
CA SER A 359 5.19 -25.87 -20.94
C SER A 359 4.63 -27.19 -20.40
N GLY A 360 4.88 -27.55 -19.15
CA GLY A 360 4.46 -28.85 -18.62
C GLY A 360 5.28 -30.03 -19.11
N PRO A 361 4.86 -31.26 -18.74
CA PRO A 361 5.51 -32.46 -19.22
C PRO A 361 5.33 -32.58 -20.74
N ALA A 362 6.42 -32.89 -21.43
CA ALA A 362 6.37 -33.29 -22.83
C ALA A 362 5.83 -34.72 -22.95
N ASP A 363 5.11 -35.00 -24.03
CA ASP A 363 4.78 -36.35 -24.43
C ASP A 363 6.02 -37.11 -24.91
N GLU A 364 5.85 -38.39 -25.25
CA GLU A 364 6.93 -39.25 -25.74
C GLU A 364 7.61 -38.73 -27.02
N LYS A 365 6.97 -37.77 -27.72
CA LYS A 365 7.48 -37.12 -28.94
C LYS A 365 8.14 -35.77 -28.67
N GLY A 366 8.28 -35.37 -27.40
CA GLY A 366 8.84 -34.07 -27.03
C GLY A 366 7.84 -32.91 -27.18
N THR A 367 6.56 -33.19 -27.47
CA THR A 367 5.50 -32.19 -27.60
C THR A 367 4.91 -31.88 -26.23
N PRO A 368 4.87 -30.61 -25.79
CA PRO A 368 4.27 -30.26 -24.50
C PRO A 368 2.81 -30.73 -24.40
N ILE A 369 2.43 -31.40 -23.30
CA ILE A 369 1.04 -31.82 -23.02
C ILE A 369 0.20 -30.62 -22.53
N THR A 370 0.56 -29.40 -22.94
CA THR A 370 0.06 -28.08 -22.49
C THR A 370 -1.45 -27.88 -22.61
N HIS A 371 -2.18 -28.76 -23.29
CA HIS A 371 -3.54 -28.47 -23.76
C HIS A 371 -4.68 -29.10 -22.93
N LYS A 372 -4.39 -29.83 -21.84
CA LYS A 372 -5.44 -30.40 -20.99
C LYS A 372 -5.68 -29.56 -19.73
N LEU A 373 -6.74 -28.74 -19.76
CA LEU A 373 -7.22 -27.96 -18.60
C LEU A 373 -7.32 -28.81 -17.33
N HIS A 374 -7.80 -30.05 -17.46
CA HIS A 374 -7.89 -30.99 -16.34
C HIS A 374 -6.52 -31.32 -15.72
N THR A 375 -5.49 -31.55 -16.53
CA THR A 375 -4.13 -31.84 -16.06
C THR A 375 -3.54 -30.64 -15.32
N PHE A 376 -3.79 -29.43 -15.83
CA PHE A 376 -3.43 -28.20 -15.14
C PHE A 376 -4.14 -28.05 -13.79
N GLN A 377 -5.45 -28.29 -13.74
CA GLN A 377 -6.22 -28.26 -12.49
C GLN A 377 -5.69 -29.27 -11.47
N GLN A 378 -5.40 -30.50 -11.89
CA GLN A 378 -4.80 -31.52 -11.02
C GLN A 378 -3.44 -31.08 -10.47
N HIS A 379 -2.59 -30.46 -11.30
CA HIS A 379 -1.30 -29.93 -10.89
C HIS A 379 -1.43 -28.83 -9.84
N VAL A 380 -2.34 -27.88 -10.06
CA VAL A 380 -2.64 -26.80 -9.09
C VAL A 380 -3.15 -27.39 -7.77
N GLN A 381 -4.03 -28.39 -7.82
CA GLN A 381 -4.53 -29.06 -6.60
C GLN A 381 -3.43 -29.84 -5.88
N ALA A 382 -2.53 -30.51 -6.60
CA ALA A 382 -1.40 -31.22 -6.01
C ALA A 382 -0.44 -30.25 -5.29
N ILE A 383 -0.18 -29.07 -5.88
CA ILE A 383 0.61 -28.02 -5.23
C ILE A 383 -0.12 -27.51 -3.98
N ARG A 384 -1.41 -27.19 -4.08
CA ARG A 384 -2.22 -26.74 -2.94
C ARG A 384 -2.18 -27.74 -1.78
N TYR A 385 -2.36 -29.04 -2.08
CA TYR A 385 -2.29 -30.10 -1.09
C TYR A 385 -0.91 -30.17 -0.43
N LYS A 386 0.16 -30.09 -1.24
CA LYS A 386 1.55 -30.16 -0.74
C LYS A 386 1.93 -28.95 0.13
N LEU A 387 1.46 -27.75 -0.24
CA LEU A 387 1.77 -26.52 0.51
C LEU A 387 0.85 -26.32 1.73
N GLY A 388 -0.30 -26.99 1.78
CA GLY A 388 -1.31 -26.77 2.83
C GLY A 388 -1.97 -25.39 2.76
N THR A 389 -1.85 -24.68 1.64
CA THR A 389 -2.39 -23.33 1.43
C THR A 389 -2.90 -23.15 0.01
N THR A 390 -3.89 -22.26 -0.15
CA THR A 390 -4.40 -21.80 -1.45
C THR A 390 -3.55 -20.67 -2.05
N LEU A 391 -2.56 -20.18 -1.30
CA LEU A 391 -1.54 -19.25 -1.76
C LEU A 391 -0.45 -20.02 -2.50
N ILE A 392 -0.45 -19.94 -3.82
CA ILE A 392 0.47 -20.70 -4.67
C ILE A 392 1.53 -19.75 -5.23
N PRO A 393 2.81 -19.86 -4.82
CA PRO A 393 3.85 -19.06 -5.44
C PRO A 393 3.99 -19.44 -6.92
N ILE A 394 4.01 -18.45 -7.82
CA ILE A 394 3.98 -18.68 -9.27
C ILE A 394 5.14 -19.59 -9.76
N GLY A 395 6.30 -19.50 -9.11
CA GLY A 395 7.47 -20.33 -9.43
C GLY A 395 7.34 -21.83 -9.12
N PHE A 396 6.27 -22.26 -8.42
CA PHE A 396 5.98 -23.68 -8.19
C PHE A 396 5.21 -24.31 -9.35
N LEU A 397 4.58 -23.51 -10.20
CA LEU A 397 3.87 -24.00 -11.36
C LEU A 397 4.87 -24.56 -12.38
N ARG A 398 4.46 -25.64 -13.04
CA ARG A 398 5.19 -26.29 -14.16
C ARG A 398 4.37 -26.32 -15.44
N MET A 399 3.10 -25.96 -15.33
CA MET A 399 2.16 -25.81 -16.44
C MET A 399 1.48 -24.46 -16.28
N GLY A 400 1.21 -23.77 -17.38
CA GLY A 400 0.51 -22.49 -17.35
C GLY A 400 -0.15 -22.16 -18.68
N PHE A 401 -1.23 -21.39 -18.62
CA PHE A 401 -1.88 -20.81 -19.79
C PHE A 401 -1.53 -19.32 -19.90
N HIS A 402 -2.34 -18.56 -20.63
CA HIS A 402 -2.21 -17.11 -20.79
C HIS A 402 -1.93 -16.39 -19.46
N PHE A 403 -2.69 -16.71 -18.42
CA PHE A 403 -2.58 -16.04 -17.13
C PHE A 403 -1.25 -16.31 -16.43
N GLU A 404 -0.94 -17.58 -16.19
CA GLU A 404 0.26 -17.96 -15.43
C GLU A 404 1.53 -17.53 -16.15
N LYS A 405 1.56 -17.66 -17.49
CA LYS A 405 2.69 -17.22 -18.30
C LYS A 405 2.82 -15.70 -18.29
N ALA A 406 1.74 -14.94 -18.45
CA ALA A 406 1.81 -13.48 -18.45
C ALA A 406 2.24 -12.91 -17.09
N LEU A 407 1.77 -13.51 -15.99
CA LEU A 407 2.16 -13.13 -14.64
C LEU A 407 3.64 -13.45 -14.39
N LEU A 408 4.11 -14.64 -14.78
CA LEU A 408 5.52 -15.02 -14.63
C LEU A 408 6.44 -14.17 -15.51
N PHE A 409 6.04 -13.88 -16.74
CA PHE A 409 6.76 -12.99 -17.64
C PHE A 409 6.93 -11.60 -17.05
N LYS A 410 5.85 -11.01 -16.50
CA LYS A 410 5.91 -9.72 -15.82
C LYS A 410 6.84 -9.75 -14.59
N ALA A 411 6.69 -10.77 -13.74
CA ALA A 411 7.50 -10.92 -12.52
C ALA A 411 9.00 -11.03 -12.79
N ILE A 412 9.40 -11.87 -13.76
CA ILE A 412 10.80 -12.01 -14.13
C ILE A 412 11.28 -10.77 -14.90
N GLY A 413 10.46 -10.27 -15.83
CA GLY A 413 10.75 -9.08 -16.63
C GLY A 413 11.08 -7.85 -15.79
N ASP A 414 10.34 -7.63 -14.70
CA ASP A 414 10.62 -6.53 -13.78
C ASP A 414 11.99 -6.68 -13.07
N LYS A 415 12.49 -7.91 -12.87
CA LYS A 415 13.82 -8.17 -12.30
C LYS A 415 14.96 -8.10 -13.31
N VAL A 416 14.69 -8.42 -14.57
CA VAL A 416 15.70 -8.35 -15.66
C VAL A 416 15.61 -7.06 -16.49
N CYS A 417 14.90 -6.06 -15.97
CA CYS A 417 14.72 -4.74 -16.59
C CYS A 417 14.11 -4.80 -18.00
N VAL A 418 13.16 -5.71 -18.22
CA VAL A 418 12.24 -5.70 -19.37
C VAL A 418 10.97 -4.95 -18.94
N PRO A 419 10.78 -3.68 -19.36
CA PRO A 419 9.57 -2.92 -19.14
C PRO A 419 8.40 -3.56 -19.89
N SER A 420 7.44 -4.11 -19.16
CA SER A 420 6.22 -4.66 -19.72
C SER A 420 5.01 -4.24 -18.91
N ALA A 421 3.89 -4.01 -19.58
CA ALA A 421 2.57 -3.95 -18.95
C ALA A 421 2.04 -5.38 -18.73
N LEU A 422 1.16 -5.55 -17.76
CA LEU A 422 0.37 -6.77 -17.58
C LEU A 422 -1.10 -6.40 -17.75
N VAL A 423 -1.78 -7.04 -18.70
CA VAL A 423 -3.15 -6.72 -19.08
C VAL A 423 -4.03 -7.94 -18.87
N LYS A 424 -5.17 -7.72 -18.21
CA LYS A 424 -6.27 -8.66 -18.05
C LYS A 424 -7.35 -8.36 -19.09
N GLY A 425 -7.61 -9.33 -19.96
CA GLY A 425 -8.74 -9.29 -20.87
C GLY A 425 -9.95 -10.06 -20.35
N ARG A 426 -10.77 -10.51 -21.31
CA ARG A 426 -11.97 -11.30 -21.04
C ARG A 426 -11.62 -12.78 -20.84
N HIS A 427 -12.52 -13.52 -20.19
CA HIS A 427 -12.48 -15.00 -20.11
C HIS A 427 -11.13 -15.60 -19.67
N LYS A 428 -10.49 -15.07 -18.62
CA LYS A 428 -9.19 -15.52 -18.10
C LYS A 428 -8.01 -15.35 -19.07
N LEU A 429 -8.12 -14.50 -20.09
CA LEU A 429 -7.00 -14.15 -20.95
C LEU A 429 -6.20 -13.00 -20.34
N TYR A 430 -4.89 -13.16 -20.35
CA TYR A 430 -3.95 -12.17 -19.90
C TYR A 430 -2.78 -12.14 -20.88
N TRP A 431 -2.17 -10.96 -21.02
CA TRP A 431 -1.03 -10.78 -21.90
C TRP A 431 -0.10 -9.69 -21.35
N ASN A 432 1.08 -9.62 -21.96
CA ASN A 432 2.02 -8.55 -21.70
C ASN A 432 2.15 -7.67 -22.92
N GLU A 433 2.25 -6.37 -22.69
CA GLU A 433 2.56 -5.39 -23.72
C GLU A 433 3.92 -4.77 -23.43
N VAL A 434 4.77 -4.65 -24.45
CA VAL A 434 6.09 -4.04 -24.35
C VAL A 434 6.15 -2.83 -25.28
N ALA A 435 6.79 -1.77 -24.80
CA ALA A 435 7.09 -0.62 -25.63
C ALA A 435 8.38 -0.88 -26.40
N VAL A 436 8.36 -0.64 -27.71
CA VAL A 436 9.50 -0.78 -28.63
C VAL A 436 9.64 0.52 -29.41
N LEU A 437 10.86 1.03 -29.52
CA LEU A 437 11.16 2.16 -30.39
C LEU A 437 11.15 1.67 -31.84
N ALA A 438 10.23 2.19 -32.63
CA ALA A 438 10.04 1.83 -34.04
C ALA A 438 10.05 3.10 -34.89
N GLY A 439 10.82 3.10 -35.98
CA GLY A 439 10.88 4.22 -36.91
C GLY A 439 11.79 3.96 -38.10
N GLU A 440 11.43 4.51 -39.25
CA GLU A 440 12.31 4.70 -40.40
C GLU A 440 12.47 6.21 -40.62
N ASN A 441 13.67 6.64 -41.00
CA ASN A 441 14.01 8.04 -41.36
C ASN A 441 13.84 9.09 -40.24
N ASN A 442 14.72 9.04 -39.23
CA ASN A 442 14.92 10.08 -38.20
C ASN A 442 13.72 10.42 -37.28
N GLN A 443 12.59 9.72 -37.39
CA GLN A 443 11.49 9.80 -36.45
C GLN A 443 11.36 8.47 -35.68
N THR A 444 11.89 8.43 -34.46
CA THR A 444 11.71 7.29 -33.55
C THR A 444 10.38 7.44 -32.82
N GLU A 445 9.43 6.55 -33.08
CA GLU A 445 8.14 6.52 -32.40
C GLU A 445 8.10 5.34 -31.41
N LEU A 446 7.55 5.56 -30.22
CA LEU A 446 7.35 4.46 -29.26
C LEU A 446 6.06 3.71 -29.60
N LYS A 447 6.17 2.44 -30.00
CA LYS A 447 5.01 1.59 -30.34
C LYS A 447 4.85 0.45 -29.35
N MET A 448 3.60 0.11 -29.04
CA MET A 448 3.26 -0.97 -28.12
C MET A 448 3.04 -2.28 -28.88
N TYR A 449 3.58 -3.37 -28.36
CA TYR A 449 3.47 -4.71 -28.93
C TYR A 449 3.02 -5.71 -27.86
N VAL A 450 2.09 -6.59 -28.21
CA VAL A 450 1.74 -7.76 -27.41
C VAL A 450 2.80 -8.84 -27.58
N VAL A 451 3.26 -9.42 -26.48
CA VAL A 451 4.18 -10.57 -26.50
C VAL A 451 3.37 -11.86 -26.60
N ASP A 452 3.58 -12.64 -27.66
CA ASP A 452 2.99 -13.98 -27.79
C ASP A 452 3.72 -14.98 -26.88
N LEU A 453 2.99 -15.60 -25.95
CA LEU A 453 3.50 -16.60 -25.00
C LEU A 453 2.84 -17.98 -25.22
N MET A 454 2.06 -18.15 -26.28
CA MET A 454 1.18 -19.31 -26.45
C MET A 454 1.30 -20.01 -27.79
N ARG A 455 1.45 -19.27 -28.91
CA ARG A 455 1.47 -19.85 -30.26
C ARG A 455 2.86 -19.73 -30.89
N ASP A 456 3.35 -18.50 -31.02
CA ASP A 456 4.67 -18.20 -31.58
C ASP A 456 5.49 -17.44 -30.54
N ILE A 457 6.14 -18.20 -29.66
CA ILE A 457 6.69 -17.69 -28.40
C ILE A 457 7.74 -16.59 -28.66
N GLY A 458 7.55 -15.44 -28.03
CA GLY A 458 8.45 -14.29 -28.12
C GLY A 458 8.21 -13.39 -29.34
N THR A 459 7.28 -13.75 -30.23
CA THR A 459 6.88 -12.88 -31.34
C THR A 459 6.12 -11.66 -30.81
N LEU A 460 6.45 -10.50 -31.37
CA LEU A 460 5.84 -9.21 -31.02
C LEU A 460 4.73 -8.86 -32.02
N LEU A 461 3.50 -8.78 -31.52
CA LEU A 461 2.32 -8.45 -32.30
C LEU A 461 1.96 -6.98 -32.07
N PRO A 462 1.95 -6.10 -33.10
CA PRO A 462 1.58 -4.71 -32.91
C PRO A 462 0.19 -4.59 -32.25
N VAL A 463 0.06 -3.79 -31.19
CA VAL A 463 -1.22 -3.57 -30.51
C VAL A 463 -2.24 -3.01 -31.51
N GLY A 464 -3.46 -3.54 -31.49
CA GLY A 464 -4.53 -3.20 -32.45
C GLY A 464 -4.47 -3.94 -33.79
N SER A 465 -3.39 -4.69 -34.08
CA SER A 465 -3.34 -5.53 -35.28
C SER A 465 -4.34 -6.70 -35.20
N ARG A 466 -4.78 -7.21 -36.36
CA ARG A 466 -5.68 -8.39 -36.42
C ARG A 466 -5.12 -9.60 -35.68
N LYS A 467 -3.80 -9.81 -35.74
CA LYS A 467 -3.12 -10.90 -35.02
C LYS A 467 -3.16 -10.70 -33.50
N ALA A 468 -2.86 -9.48 -33.04
CA ALA A 468 -2.92 -9.14 -31.60
C ALA A 468 -4.34 -9.27 -31.06
N ASN A 469 -5.34 -8.72 -31.75
CA ASN A 469 -6.75 -8.79 -31.32
C ASN A 469 -7.26 -10.24 -31.27
N LYS A 470 -6.81 -11.10 -32.20
CA LYS A 470 -7.11 -12.55 -32.16
C LYS A 470 -6.39 -13.28 -31.03
N TYR A 471 -5.20 -12.83 -30.63
CA TYR A 471 -4.47 -13.38 -29.49
C TYR A 471 -5.13 -12.97 -28.16
N CYS A 472 -5.59 -11.73 -28.06
CA CYS A 472 -6.19 -11.14 -26.86
C CYS A 472 -7.70 -11.37 -26.72
N ASP A 473 -8.36 -11.95 -27.74
CA ASP A 473 -9.82 -12.17 -27.80
C ASP A 473 -10.65 -10.87 -27.65
N ILE A 474 -10.23 -9.83 -28.38
CA ILE A 474 -10.86 -8.49 -28.36
C ILE A 474 -11.75 -8.26 -29.60
N MET A 475 -11.84 -9.24 -30.52
CA MET A 475 -12.62 -9.14 -31.76
C MET A 475 -13.96 -9.86 -31.68
#